data_AF-A0A8T3P8W0-F1
#
_entry.id   AF-A0A8T3P8W0-F1
#
_cell.length_a   1.000
_cell.length_b   1.000
_cell.length_c   1.000
_cell.angle_alpha   90.00
_cell.angle_beta   90.00
_cell.angle_gamma   90.00
#
_symmetry.space_group_name_H-M   'P 1'
#
loop_
_entity.id
_entity.type
_entity.pdbx_description
1 polymer ?
#
loop_
_entity_poly.entity_id
_entity_poly.type
_entity_poly.pdbx_seq_one_letter_code
_entity_poly.pdbx_strand_id
1 'polypeptide(L)'
;MHAAQITVVLTMGRVASTAVYRTINRRIGGRVYHVHSIDPKGLAAQARAGPSTPRHVCEGLQAARALLDCRGHVRIVTLVRDPVARNLSAAFARVRRGRDPDQLSMFIDDRAATGAFWQNFDDQEPFAWFDAEFRDVLGIDVYQRTFPKGGHTRIVEGRYDILIMRQELADEVKSGQLARFFNIPAMPIELSNRKSRAGGELHSHYERFKATAALTPGYLEQVARSQYMRHFYPVDVEEYVNRWRAAGVCESPE
;
A
#
# COMPACT_ATOMS: atom_id res chain seq x y z
N MET A 1 30.37 -2.29 19.72
CA MET A 1 28.89 -2.30 19.69
C MET A 1 28.46 -2.04 18.25
N HIS A 2 27.87 -3.02 17.55
CA HIS A 2 27.26 -2.73 16.26
C HIS A 2 26.13 -1.73 16.48
N ALA A 3 26.14 -0.60 15.76
CA ALA A 3 25.08 0.39 15.84
C ALA A 3 23.73 -0.30 15.61
N ALA A 4 22.74 -0.01 16.47
CA ALA A 4 21.43 -0.64 16.37
C ALA A 4 20.86 -0.41 14.97
N GLN A 5 20.58 -1.50 14.27
CA GLN A 5 19.98 -1.49 12.94
C GLN A 5 18.48 -1.66 13.07
N ILE A 6 17.72 -0.76 12.47
CA ILE A 6 16.25 -0.84 12.43
C ILE A 6 15.82 -1.16 11.00
N THR A 7 14.85 -2.07 10.88
CA THR A 7 14.17 -2.31 9.61
C THR A 7 12.71 -1.93 9.72
N VAL A 8 12.21 -1.18 8.74
CA VAL A 8 10.81 -0.76 8.68
C VAL A 8 10.21 -1.19 7.34
N VAL A 9 9.14 -1.96 7.38
CA VAL A 9 8.24 -2.15 6.25
C VAL A 9 7.20 -1.04 6.31
N LEU A 10 7.54 0.10 5.70
CA LEU A 10 6.72 1.30 5.67
C LEU A 10 5.97 1.32 4.34
N THR A 11 4.67 1.09 4.37
CA THR A 11 3.87 0.95 3.14
C THR A 11 2.48 1.53 3.32
N MET A 12 1.88 2.10 2.28
CA MET A 12 0.44 2.37 2.28
C MET A 12 -0.38 1.13 2.64
N GLY A 13 -1.60 1.35 3.13
CA GLY A 13 -2.57 0.26 3.26
C GLY A 13 -2.81 -0.44 1.91
N ARG A 14 -3.04 -1.76 1.96
CA ARG A 14 -3.54 -2.56 0.82
C ARG A 14 -2.57 -2.77 -0.35
N VAL A 15 -1.28 -2.76 -0.09
CA VAL A 15 -0.22 -3.12 -1.06
C VAL A 15 0.37 -4.53 -0.85
N ALA A 16 -0.36 -5.41 -0.16
CA ALA A 16 0.05 -6.79 0.13
C ALA A 16 1.39 -6.94 0.90
N SER A 17 1.75 -5.94 1.72
CA SER A 17 3.03 -5.90 2.45
C SER A 17 3.18 -6.94 3.57
N THR A 18 2.11 -7.61 3.99
CA THR A 18 2.16 -8.62 5.07
C THR A 18 3.08 -9.80 4.72
N ALA A 19 3.06 -10.27 3.47
CA ALA A 19 3.93 -11.38 3.04
C ALA A 19 5.41 -10.95 3.08
N VAL A 20 5.70 -9.76 2.55
CA VAL A 20 7.06 -9.15 2.60
C VAL A 20 7.53 -8.97 4.04
N TYR A 21 6.69 -8.41 4.92
CA TYR A 21 7.02 -8.25 6.34
C TYR A 21 7.34 -9.59 7.01
N ARG A 22 6.52 -10.63 6.81
CA ARG A 22 6.75 -11.96 7.41
C ARG A 22 8.06 -12.57 6.93
N THR A 23 8.34 -12.48 5.64
CA THR A 23 9.61 -12.92 5.02
C THR A 23 10.80 -12.23 5.64
N ILE A 24 10.72 -10.91 5.87
CA ILE A 24 11.79 -10.12 6.48
C ILE A 24 11.94 -10.51 7.95
N ASN A 25 10.88 -10.41 8.74
CA ASN A 25 10.89 -10.61 10.20
C ASN A 25 11.38 -12.00 10.64
N ARG A 26 11.21 -13.03 9.81
CA ARG A 26 11.71 -14.38 10.11
C ARG A 26 13.18 -14.59 9.77
N ARG A 27 13.75 -13.79 8.87
CA ARG A 27 15.10 -14.02 8.32
C ARG A 27 16.11 -13.02 8.80
N ILE A 28 15.68 -11.83 9.21
CA ILE A 28 16.57 -10.82 9.77
C ILE A 28 16.45 -10.83 11.29
N GLY A 29 17.58 -10.76 11.98
CA GLY A 29 17.61 -10.44 13.40
C GLY A 29 17.32 -8.97 13.65
N GLY A 30 16.95 -8.63 14.90
CA GLY A 30 16.71 -7.25 15.32
C GLY A 30 15.23 -6.83 15.28
N ARG A 31 14.98 -5.52 15.36
CA ARG A 31 13.63 -4.96 15.40
C ARG A 31 13.13 -4.67 13.99
N VAL A 32 12.02 -5.29 13.63
CA VAL A 32 11.31 -5.08 12.37
C VAL A 32 9.94 -4.49 12.65
N TYR A 33 9.66 -3.32 12.08
CA TYR A 33 8.36 -2.67 12.17
C TYR A 33 7.57 -2.89 10.88
N HIS A 34 6.26 -3.09 10.96
CA HIS A 34 5.36 -3.09 9.80
C HIS A 34 4.25 -2.09 10.05
N VAL A 35 4.32 -0.95 9.37
CA VAL A 35 3.49 0.22 9.66
C VAL A 35 2.99 0.87 8.38
N HIS A 36 1.84 1.54 8.48
CA HIS A 36 1.22 2.27 7.39
C HIS A 36 1.45 3.78 7.44
N SER A 37 1.93 4.28 8.57
CA SER A 37 2.26 5.68 8.79
C SER A 37 3.26 5.79 9.94
N ILE A 38 4.18 6.74 9.81
CA ILE A 38 5.11 7.22 10.82
C ILE A 38 4.99 8.74 11.02
N ASP A 39 4.20 9.44 10.22
CA ASP A 39 3.87 10.86 10.42
C ASP A 39 3.15 11.08 11.76
N PRO A 40 3.80 11.74 12.73
CA PRO A 40 3.20 11.99 14.03
C PRO A 40 1.91 12.82 13.95
N LYS A 41 1.78 13.72 12.96
CA LYS A 41 0.59 14.57 12.83
C LYS A 41 -0.62 13.75 12.39
N GLY A 42 -0.48 12.98 11.31
CA GLY A 42 -1.52 12.08 10.81
C GLY A 42 -1.88 10.98 11.82
N LEU A 43 -0.91 10.46 12.57
CA LEU A 43 -1.14 9.49 13.64
C LEU A 43 -1.89 10.11 14.82
N ALA A 44 -1.54 11.33 15.24
CA ALA A 44 -2.23 12.04 16.32
C ALA A 44 -3.69 12.34 15.97
N ALA A 45 -3.99 12.70 14.71
CA ALA A 45 -5.36 12.93 14.25
C ALA A 45 -6.24 11.67 14.30
N GLN A 46 -5.64 10.47 14.26
CA GLN A 46 -6.33 9.19 14.38
C GLN A 46 -6.38 8.64 15.80
N ALA A 47 -5.63 9.23 16.73
CA ALA A 47 -5.57 8.80 18.11
C ALA A 47 -6.93 9.01 18.79
N ARG A 48 -7.26 8.10 19.72
CA ARG A 48 -8.47 8.19 20.55
C ARG A 48 -8.07 8.21 22.01
N ALA A 49 -8.91 8.77 22.89
CA ALA A 49 -8.57 8.85 24.31
C ALA A 49 -8.31 7.44 24.92
N GLY A 50 -7.17 7.30 25.60
CA GLY A 50 -6.82 6.11 26.38
C GLY A 50 -6.67 4.81 25.55
N PRO A 51 -7.06 3.64 26.10
CA PRO A 51 -6.83 2.33 25.48
C PRO A 51 -7.62 2.09 24.18
N SER A 52 -8.47 3.04 23.78
CA SER A 52 -9.25 2.99 22.55
C SER A 52 -8.46 3.40 21.29
N THR A 53 -7.20 3.85 21.44
CA THR A 53 -6.33 4.15 20.30
C THR A 53 -6.14 2.90 19.44
N PRO A 54 -6.40 3.00 18.12
CA PRO A 54 -6.20 1.87 17.22
C PRO A 54 -4.77 1.36 17.25
N ARG A 55 -4.60 0.02 17.23
CA ARG A 55 -3.29 -0.64 17.27
C ARG A 55 -2.31 -0.10 16.22
N HIS A 56 -2.78 0.16 15.00
CA HIS A 56 -1.93 0.67 13.92
C HIS A 56 -1.37 2.08 14.21
N VAL A 57 -2.09 2.89 15.01
CA VAL A 57 -1.61 4.21 15.45
C VAL A 57 -0.49 4.03 16.48
N CYS A 58 -0.68 3.15 17.47
CA CYS A 58 0.35 2.83 18.46
C CYS A 58 1.62 2.27 17.80
N GLU A 59 1.47 1.34 16.85
CA GLU A 59 2.60 0.75 16.12
C GLU A 59 3.33 1.81 15.27
N GLY A 60 2.59 2.71 14.62
CA GLY A 60 3.15 3.85 13.88
C GLY A 60 3.96 4.80 14.77
N LEU A 61 3.41 5.20 15.92
CA LEU A 61 4.11 6.07 16.88
C LEU A 61 5.36 5.39 17.46
N GLN A 62 5.29 4.08 17.73
CA GLN A 62 6.45 3.30 18.18
C GLN A 62 7.54 3.24 17.10
N ALA A 63 7.19 3.03 15.84
CA ALA A 63 8.14 3.04 14.73
C ALA A 63 8.76 4.44 14.53
N ALA A 64 7.95 5.50 14.55
CA ALA A 64 8.42 6.88 14.46
C ALA A 64 9.40 7.21 15.59
N ARG A 65 9.08 6.82 16.84
CA ARG A 65 9.98 7.01 17.98
C ARG A 65 11.28 6.23 17.82
N ALA A 66 11.20 4.97 17.39
CA ALA A 66 12.37 4.14 17.17
C ALA A 66 13.28 4.70 16.08
N LEU A 67 12.71 5.29 15.01
CA LEU A 67 13.45 6.02 14.00
C LEU A 67 14.17 7.23 14.61
N LEU A 68 13.49 8.07 15.39
CA LEU A 68 14.13 9.24 16.04
C LEU A 68 15.29 8.84 16.97
N ASP A 69 15.12 7.76 17.73
CA ASP A 69 16.12 7.30 18.71
C ASP A 69 17.30 6.54 18.06
N CYS A 70 17.10 5.97 16.87
CA CYS A 70 18.17 5.30 16.14
C CYS A 70 19.28 6.30 15.78
N ARG A 71 20.55 5.92 15.96
CA ARG A 71 21.70 6.66 15.44
C ARG A 71 22.44 5.89 14.33
N GLY A 72 22.05 4.64 14.11
CA GLY A 72 22.62 3.76 13.11
C GLY A 72 21.89 3.84 11.77
N HIS A 73 22.18 2.86 10.94
CA HIS A 73 21.61 2.70 9.61
C HIS A 73 20.18 2.17 9.68
N VAL A 74 19.28 2.74 8.89
CA VAL A 74 17.87 2.35 8.82
C VAL A 74 17.59 1.75 7.45
N ARG A 75 17.07 0.52 7.45
CA ARG A 75 16.55 -0.11 6.23
C ARG A 75 15.05 0.09 6.15
N ILE A 76 14.56 0.54 5.00
CA ILE A 76 13.14 0.69 4.74
C ILE A 76 12.79 -0.18 3.53
N VAL A 77 11.72 -0.95 3.61
CA VAL A 77 11.12 -1.63 2.47
C VAL A 77 9.72 -1.06 2.27
N THR A 78 9.48 -0.47 1.11
CA THR A 78 8.17 0.04 0.72
C THR A 78 7.66 -0.62 -0.55
N LEU A 79 6.34 -0.72 -0.66
CA LEU A 79 5.65 -1.25 -1.82
C LEU A 79 4.73 -0.19 -2.40
N VAL A 80 4.77 -0.07 -3.73
CA VAL A 80 3.82 0.74 -4.50
C VAL A 80 2.83 -0.17 -5.20
N ARG A 81 1.62 0.33 -5.41
CA ARG A 81 0.54 -0.35 -6.13
C ARG A 81 -0.16 0.63 -7.05
N ASP A 82 -0.79 0.16 -8.12
CA ASP A 82 -1.71 0.98 -8.91
C ASP A 82 -2.75 1.66 -7.98
N PRO A 83 -2.91 3.00 -8.03
CA PRO A 83 -3.78 3.75 -7.12
C PRO A 83 -5.23 3.29 -7.16
N VAL A 84 -5.78 3.03 -8.35
CA VAL A 84 -7.17 2.57 -8.49
C VAL A 84 -7.32 1.19 -7.89
N ALA A 85 -6.41 0.26 -8.19
CA ALA A 85 -6.45 -1.08 -7.62
C ALA A 85 -6.31 -1.07 -6.08
N ARG A 86 -5.46 -0.18 -5.56
CA ARG A 86 -5.29 0.02 -4.12
C ARG A 86 -6.55 0.59 -3.47
N ASN A 87 -7.14 1.62 -4.06
CA ASN A 87 -8.33 2.30 -3.57
C ASN A 87 -9.55 1.37 -3.56
N LEU A 88 -9.78 0.60 -4.63
CA LEU A 88 -10.81 -0.45 -4.68
C LEU A 88 -10.62 -1.47 -3.54
N SER A 89 -9.37 -1.87 -3.30
CA SER A 89 -9.05 -2.82 -2.23
C SER A 89 -9.24 -2.24 -0.83
N ALA A 90 -8.99 -0.94 -0.64
CA ALA A 90 -9.19 -0.22 0.62
C ALA A 90 -10.67 0.00 0.90
N ALA A 91 -11.43 0.45 -0.10
CA ALA A 91 -12.87 0.56 -0.06
C ALA A 91 -13.54 -0.75 0.35
N PHE A 92 -13.20 -1.85 -0.33
CA PHE A 92 -13.74 -3.17 0.01
C PHE A 92 -13.38 -3.60 1.44
N ALA A 93 -12.15 -3.35 1.89
CA ALA A 93 -11.74 -3.66 3.25
C ALA A 93 -12.55 -2.87 4.31
N ARG A 94 -12.92 -1.62 4.00
CA ARG A 94 -13.76 -0.75 4.85
C ARG A 94 -15.20 -1.24 4.88
N VAL A 95 -15.78 -1.59 3.73
CA VAL A 95 -17.13 -2.14 3.64
C VAL A 95 -17.22 -3.51 4.32
N ARG A 96 -16.22 -4.38 4.16
CA ARG A 96 -16.24 -5.68 4.83
C ARG A 96 -16.11 -5.60 6.36
N ARG A 97 -15.54 -4.53 6.90
CA ARG A 97 -15.23 -4.44 8.33
C ARG A 97 -16.52 -4.44 9.15
N GLY A 98 -16.69 -5.46 9.98
CA GLY A 98 -17.85 -5.60 10.88
C GLY A 98 -19.11 -6.12 10.21
N ARG A 99 -19.04 -6.58 8.95
CA ARG A 99 -20.15 -7.25 8.26
C ARG A 99 -19.87 -8.75 8.12
N ASP A 100 -20.88 -9.57 8.37
CA ASP A 100 -20.89 -10.97 7.94
C ASP A 100 -21.14 -11.09 6.41
N PRO A 101 -21.06 -12.30 5.81
CA PRO A 101 -21.26 -12.46 4.36
C PRO A 101 -22.63 -11.98 3.87
N ASP A 102 -23.72 -12.23 4.60
CA ASP A 102 -25.07 -11.86 4.17
C ASP A 102 -25.25 -10.34 4.20
N GLN A 103 -24.84 -9.70 5.29
CA GLN A 103 -24.83 -8.24 5.43
C GLN A 103 -23.97 -7.56 4.36
N LEU A 104 -22.84 -8.19 4.01
CA LEU A 104 -21.98 -7.71 2.94
C LEU A 104 -22.66 -7.84 1.58
N SER A 105 -23.35 -8.95 1.31
CA SER A 105 -24.11 -9.11 0.06
C SER A 105 -25.21 -8.07 -0.04
N MET A 106 -26.05 -7.93 0.99
CA MET A 106 -27.14 -6.94 1.01
C MET A 106 -26.64 -5.53 0.73
N PHE A 107 -25.50 -5.15 1.32
CA PHE A 107 -24.90 -3.85 1.06
C PHE A 107 -24.43 -3.69 -0.40
N ILE A 108 -23.78 -4.70 -0.97
CA ILE A 108 -23.24 -4.65 -2.34
C ILE A 108 -24.37 -4.60 -3.37
N ASP A 109 -25.46 -5.33 -3.12
CA ASP A 109 -26.60 -5.43 -4.02
C ASP A 109 -27.49 -4.15 -3.97
N ASP A 110 -27.31 -3.30 -2.95
CA ASP A 110 -27.94 -1.99 -2.83
C ASP A 110 -27.13 -0.90 -3.58
N ARG A 111 -27.62 -0.50 -4.76
CA ARG A 111 -27.05 0.57 -5.61
C ARG A 111 -27.01 1.93 -4.91
N ALA A 112 -28.02 2.27 -4.10
CA ALA A 112 -28.06 3.55 -3.40
C ALA A 112 -27.01 3.58 -2.28
N ALA A 113 -26.88 2.49 -1.51
CA ALA A 113 -25.88 2.37 -0.46
C ALA A 113 -24.45 2.39 -1.00
N THR A 114 -24.18 1.67 -2.09
CA THR A 114 -22.85 1.65 -2.74
C THR A 114 -22.54 2.99 -3.40
N GLY A 115 -23.50 3.63 -4.08
CA GLY A 115 -23.34 4.98 -4.63
C GLY A 115 -23.00 6.02 -3.56
N ALA A 116 -23.77 6.03 -2.45
CA ALA A 116 -23.51 6.92 -1.32
C ALA A 116 -22.14 6.64 -0.67
N PHE A 117 -21.71 5.37 -0.60
CA PHE A 117 -20.39 5.03 -0.11
C PHE A 117 -19.28 5.61 -1.00
N TRP A 118 -19.36 5.44 -2.32
CA TRP A 118 -18.35 5.93 -3.25
C TRP A 118 -18.25 7.46 -3.26
N GLN A 119 -19.38 8.16 -3.16
CA GLN A 119 -19.39 9.63 -3.05
C GLN A 119 -18.63 10.16 -1.82
N ASN A 120 -18.54 9.36 -0.76
CA ASN A 120 -17.87 9.73 0.49
C ASN A 120 -16.51 9.01 0.69
N PHE A 121 -16.07 8.22 -0.30
CA PHE A 121 -14.83 7.47 -0.18
C PHE A 121 -13.63 8.37 -0.52
N ASP A 122 -12.78 8.60 0.47
CA ASP A 122 -11.50 9.29 0.26
C ASP A 122 -10.50 8.37 -0.45
N ASP A 123 -10.13 8.77 -1.65
CA ASP A 123 -9.25 8.08 -2.56
C ASP A 123 -7.88 8.78 -2.73
N GLN A 124 -7.60 9.82 -1.93
CA GLN A 124 -6.45 10.71 -2.11
C GLN A 124 -5.15 10.17 -1.50
N GLU A 125 -5.23 9.19 -0.59
CA GLU A 125 -4.07 8.65 0.13
C GLU A 125 -2.86 8.30 -0.78
N PRO A 126 -3.01 7.63 -1.94
CA PRO A 126 -1.87 7.32 -2.81
C PRO A 126 -1.08 8.54 -3.29
N PHE A 127 -1.74 9.67 -3.42
CA PHE A 127 -1.16 10.88 -3.99
C PHE A 127 -0.47 11.77 -2.95
N ALA A 128 -0.81 11.62 -1.66
CA ALA A 128 -0.23 12.40 -0.57
C ALA A 128 0.71 11.59 0.34
N TRP A 129 0.66 10.27 0.31
CA TRP A 129 1.34 9.44 1.31
C TRP A 129 2.88 9.52 1.25
N PHE A 130 3.48 9.52 0.06
CA PHE A 130 4.94 9.64 -0.03
C PHE A 130 5.46 10.99 0.45
N ASP A 131 4.69 12.04 0.20
CA ASP A 131 4.98 13.38 0.70
C ASP A 131 4.95 13.40 2.23
N ALA A 132 3.86 12.92 2.83
CA ALA A 132 3.71 12.90 4.29
C ALA A 132 4.76 12.01 4.98
N GLU A 133 5.00 10.80 4.47
CA GLU A 133 5.79 9.79 5.18
C GLU A 133 7.28 9.80 4.84
N PHE A 134 7.66 10.14 3.60
CA PHE A 134 9.06 10.14 3.16
C PHE A 134 9.63 11.55 3.12
N ARG A 135 8.96 12.48 2.44
CA ARG A 135 9.50 13.84 2.31
C ARG A 135 9.44 14.57 3.64
N ASP A 136 8.28 14.63 4.27
CA ASP A 136 8.06 15.49 5.43
C ASP A 136 8.64 14.89 6.73
N VAL A 137 8.64 13.55 6.86
CA VAL A 137 9.15 12.85 8.06
C VAL A 137 10.61 12.41 7.92
N LEU A 138 11.00 11.84 6.78
CA LEU A 138 12.36 11.30 6.58
C LEU A 138 13.30 12.29 5.88
N GLY A 139 12.77 13.37 5.30
CA GLY A 139 13.55 14.30 4.48
C GLY A 139 13.92 13.74 3.10
N ILE A 140 13.21 12.72 2.63
CA ILE A 140 13.52 12.01 1.38
C ILE A 140 12.41 12.22 0.37
N ASP A 141 12.70 12.99 -0.68
CA ASP A 141 11.81 13.13 -1.82
C ASP A 141 12.03 11.99 -2.81
N VAL A 142 11.17 10.97 -2.73
CA VAL A 142 11.23 9.80 -3.62
C VAL A 142 11.05 10.17 -5.08
N TYR A 143 10.30 11.24 -5.37
CA TYR A 143 9.96 11.63 -6.74
C TYR A 143 11.16 12.22 -7.50
N GLN A 144 12.22 12.64 -6.79
CA GLN A 144 13.49 13.10 -7.37
C GLN A 144 14.43 11.96 -7.79
N ARG A 145 14.06 10.69 -7.55
CA ARG A 145 14.87 9.53 -7.90
C ARG A 145 14.28 8.81 -9.10
N THR A 146 15.10 8.24 -9.98
CA THR A 146 14.56 7.48 -11.11
C THR A 146 13.91 6.18 -10.62
N PHE A 147 12.66 5.94 -11.03
CA PHE A 147 11.98 4.66 -10.83
C PHE A 147 11.95 3.88 -12.15
N PRO A 148 12.69 2.77 -12.26
CA PRO A 148 12.85 2.06 -13.52
C PRO A 148 11.62 1.23 -13.90
N LYS A 149 11.48 0.94 -15.20
CA LYS A 149 10.41 0.08 -15.74
C LYS A 149 10.39 -1.33 -15.11
N GLY A 150 11.54 -1.80 -14.63
CA GLY A 150 11.68 -3.06 -13.88
C GLY A 150 10.91 -3.11 -12.57
N GLY A 151 10.28 -2.01 -12.15
CA GLY A 151 9.30 -2.01 -11.05
C GLY A 151 9.91 -2.04 -9.66
N HIS A 152 11.22 -1.81 -9.51
CA HIS A 152 11.87 -1.66 -8.21
C HIS A 152 13.05 -0.70 -8.29
N THR A 153 13.38 -0.05 -7.18
CA THR A 153 14.59 0.79 -7.05
C THR A 153 15.13 0.75 -5.63
N ARG A 154 16.40 1.14 -5.48
CA ARG A 154 17.04 1.30 -4.17
C ARG A 154 17.55 2.74 -4.05
N ILE A 155 17.20 3.40 -2.95
CA ILE A 155 17.64 4.75 -2.62
C ILE A 155 18.52 4.65 -1.39
N VAL A 156 19.74 5.17 -1.46
CA VAL A 156 20.65 5.30 -0.31
C VAL A 156 20.88 6.78 -0.09
N GLU A 157 20.43 7.30 1.04
CA GLU A 157 20.48 8.73 1.36
C GLU A 157 20.68 8.96 2.85
N GLY A 158 21.80 9.58 3.20
CA GLY A 158 22.23 9.72 4.60
C GLY A 158 22.32 8.36 5.28
N ARG A 159 21.50 8.15 6.31
CA ARG A 159 21.44 6.90 7.08
C ARG A 159 20.37 5.92 6.58
N TYR A 160 19.60 6.31 5.56
CA TYR A 160 18.48 5.53 5.06
C TYR A 160 18.87 4.74 3.83
N ASP A 161 18.44 3.49 3.81
CA ASP A 161 18.58 2.59 2.68
C ASP A 161 17.20 2.01 2.40
N ILE A 162 16.63 2.38 1.27
CA ILE A 162 15.22 2.21 0.96
C ILE A 162 15.11 1.32 -0.27
N LEU A 163 14.43 0.20 -0.12
CA LEU A 163 13.97 -0.62 -1.23
C LEU A 163 12.52 -0.28 -1.56
N ILE A 164 12.25 0.17 -2.78
CA ILE A 164 10.91 0.38 -3.30
C ILE A 164 10.62 -0.69 -4.34
N MET A 165 9.46 -1.35 -4.26
CA MET A 165 9.04 -2.36 -5.25
C MET A 165 7.56 -2.20 -5.60
N ARG A 166 7.19 -2.45 -6.86
CA ARG A 166 5.80 -2.64 -7.26
C ARG A 166 5.25 -3.91 -6.63
N GLN A 167 4.03 -3.85 -6.13
CA GLN A 167 3.31 -4.96 -5.53
C GLN A 167 3.13 -6.11 -6.54
N GLU A 168 2.94 -5.75 -7.80
CA GLU A 168 2.63 -6.66 -8.92
C GLU A 168 3.87 -7.44 -9.41
N LEU A 169 5.07 -7.15 -8.90
CA LEU A 169 6.24 -7.96 -9.21
C LEU A 169 6.01 -9.41 -8.78
N ALA A 170 6.50 -10.33 -9.62
CA ALA A 170 6.50 -11.76 -9.32
C ALA A 170 7.23 -12.05 -8.00
N ASP A 171 6.81 -13.10 -7.30
CA ASP A 171 7.34 -13.44 -5.97
C ASP A 171 8.84 -13.79 -6.04
N GLU A 172 9.30 -14.37 -7.13
CA GLU A 172 10.71 -14.67 -7.39
C GLU A 172 11.54 -13.39 -7.50
N VAL A 173 11.00 -12.38 -8.19
CA VAL A 173 11.66 -11.07 -8.33
C VAL A 173 11.72 -10.37 -6.98
N LYS A 174 10.62 -10.30 -6.23
CA LYS A 174 10.59 -9.71 -4.88
C LYS A 174 11.55 -10.43 -3.94
N SER A 175 11.56 -11.76 -3.97
CA SER A 175 12.48 -12.58 -3.17
C SER A 175 13.94 -12.25 -3.48
N GLY A 176 14.30 -12.13 -4.77
CA GLY A 176 15.64 -11.77 -5.22
C GLY A 176 16.05 -10.34 -4.82
N GLN A 177 15.12 -9.38 -4.89
CA GLN A 177 15.40 -8.00 -4.44
C GLN A 177 15.61 -7.93 -2.91
N LEU A 178 14.78 -8.63 -2.12
CA LEU A 178 14.96 -8.71 -0.67
C LEU A 178 16.30 -9.36 -0.30
N ALA A 179 16.64 -10.50 -0.93
CA ALA A 179 17.90 -11.19 -0.73
C ALA A 179 19.11 -10.26 -0.96
N ARG A 180 19.13 -9.54 -2.09
CA ARG A 180 20.18 -8.55 -2.41
C ARG A 180 20.21 -7.39 -1.43
N PHE A 181 19.05 -6.86 -1.06
CA PHE A 181 18.94 -5.70 -0.18
C PHE A 181 19.42 -5.98 1.25
N PHE A 182 19.13 -7.17 1.78
CA PHE A 182 19.57 -7.59 3.11
C PHE A 182 20.93 -8.31 3.10
N ASN A 183 21.51 -8.58 1.92
CA ASN A 183 22.71 -9.40 1.75
C ASN A 183 22.55 -10.80 2.37
N ILE A 184 21.42 -11.45 2.08
CA ILE A 184 21.09 -12.81 2.54
C ILE A 184 20.94 -13.71 1.31
N PRO A 185 21.50 -14.94 1.29
CA PRO A 185 21.51 -15.79 0.10
C PRO A 185 20.13 -16.06 -0.52
N ALA A 186 19.10 -16.24 0.32
CA ALA A 186 17.74 -16.49 -0.14
C ALA A 186 16.69 -15.95 0.84
N MET A 187 15.70 -15.23 0.31
CA MET A 187 14.56 -14.71 1.07
C MET A 187 13.23 -15.00 0.36
N PRO A 188 12.81 -16.27 0.21
CA PRO A 188 11.58 -16.57 -0.49
C PRO A 188 10.37 -15.92 0.20
N ILE A 189 9.53 -15.26 -0.61
CA ILE A 189 8.28 -14.66 -0.18
C ILE A 189 7.39 -15.76 0.41
N GLU A 190 6.99 -15.59 1.66
CA GLU A 190 6.08 -16.51 2.29
C GLU A 190 4.65 -16.10 1.98
N LEU A 191 3.99 -16.89 1.15
CA LEU A 191 2.57 -16.76 0.96
C LEU A 191 1.87 -17.09 2.28
N SER A 192 1.07 -16.14 2.78
CA SER A 192 0.11 -16.47 3.82
C SER A 192 -0.98 -17.34 3.20
N ASN A 193 -0.99 -18.63 3.53
CA ASN A 193 -2.07 -19.54 3.13
C ASN A 193 -3.46 -18.91 3.35
N ARG A 194 -4.27 -18.92 2.28
CA ARG A 194 -5.76 -18.90 2.26
C ARG A 194 -6.47 -17.75 2.99
N LYS A 195 -6.76 -16.63 2.29
CA LYS A 195 -8.03 -15.88 2.50
C LYS A 195 -8.71 -15.38 1.21
N SER A 196 -8.09 -15.53 0.05
CA SER A 196 -8.68 -15.15 -1.25
C SER A 196 -8.28 -16.17 -2.31
N ARG A 197 -8.74 -17.43 -2.17
CA ARG A 197 -8.68 -18.35 -3.32
C ARG A 197 -9.59 -17.78 -4.41
N ALA A 198 -9.11 -17.76 -5.66
CA ALA A 198 -9.97 -17.52 -6.80
C ALA A 198 -11.17 -18.48 -6.73
N GLY A 199 -12.37 -17.96 -6.95
CA GLY A 199 -13.63 -18.71 -6.80
C GLY A 199 -14.17 -18.85 -5.37
N GLY A 200 -13.53 -18.29 -4.34
CA GLY A 200 -14.09 -18.24 -2.99
C GLY A 200 -15.14 -17.13 -2.82
N GLU A 201 -16.06 -17.31 -1.87
CA GLU A 201 -17.13 -16.34 -1.54
C GLU A 201 -16.61 -14.91 -1.29
N LEU A 202 -15.45 -14.75 -0.64
CA LEU A 202 -14.89 -13.41 -0.44
C LEU A 202 -14.42 -12.75 -1.75
N HIS A 203 -13.95 -13.55 -2.70
CA HIS A 203 -13.54 -13.06 -4.01
C HIS A 203 -14.75 -12.65 -4.84
N SER A 204 -15.85 -13.41 -4.81
CA SER A 204 -17.09 -13.00 -5.49
C SER A 204 -17.66 -11.71 -4.91
N HIS A 205 -17.68 -11.55 -3.58
CA HIS A 205 -18.06 -10.28 -2.95
C HIS A 205 -17.18 -9.11 -3.41
N TYR A 206 -15.86 -9.33 -3.53
CA TYR A 206 -14.95 -8.30 -4.00
C TYR A 206 -15.22 -7.89 -5.46
N GLU A 207 -15.38 -8.85 -6.37
CA GLU A 207 -15.64 -8.54 -7.79
C GLU A 207 -16.99 -7.85 -7.98
N ARG A 208 -18.05 -8.29 -7.27
CA ARG A 208 -19.35 -7.60 -7.30
C ARG A 208 -19.26 -6.18 -6.75
N PHE A 209 -18.59 -5.98 -5.60
CA PHE A 209 -18.40 -4.66 -5.02
C PHE A 209 -17.60 -3.75 -5.95
N LYS A 210 -16.53 -4.27 -6.55
CA LYS A 210 -15.71 -3.54 -7.52
C LYS A 210 -16.56 -3.04 -8.68
N ALA A 211 -17.45 -3.86 -9.23
CA ALA A 211 -18.35 -3.45 -10.32
C ALA A 211 -19.36 -2.34 -9.93
N THR A 212 -19.48 -2.00 -8.64
CA THR A 212 -20.28 -0.84 -8.19
C THR A 212 -19.51 0.48 -8.22
N ALA A 213 -18.17 0.43 -8.34
CA ALA A 213 -17.36 1.61 -8.52
C ALA A 213 -17.57 2.12 -9.95
N ALA A 214 -18.43 3.12 -10.11
CA ALA A 214 -18.68 3.78 -11.37
C ALA A 214 -17.60 4.83 -11.62
N LEU A 215 -16.38 4.39 -11.97
CA LEU A 215 -15.28 5.30 -12.24
C LEU A 215 -15.51 6.01 -13.59
N THR A 216 -15.30 7.33 -13.63
CA THR A 216 -15.42 8.06 -14.88
C THR A 216 -14.10 8.03 -15.66
N PRO A 217 -14.12 8.13 -17.00
CA PRO A 217 -12.91 8.31 -17.79
C PRO A 217 -12.06 9.50 -17.31
N GLY A 218 -12.72 10.63 -17.00
CA GLY A 218 -12.05 11.83 -16.48
C GLY A 218 -11.28 11.58 -15.17
N TYR A 219 -11.84 10.81 -14.24
CA TYR A 219 -11.14 10.40 -13.03
C TYR A 219 -9.91 9.54 -13.35
N LEU A 220 -10.04 8.54 -14.22
CA LEU A 220 -8.92 7.67 -14.60
C LEU A 220 -7.79 8.44 -15.30
N GLU A 221 -8.13 9.42 -16.13
CA GLU A 221 -7.16 10.33 -16.73
C GLU A 221 -6.42 11.17 -15.68
N GLN A 222 -7.12 11.70 -14.69
CA GLN A 222 -6.50 12.43 -13.58
C GLN A 222 -5.53 11.54 -12.81
N VAL A 223 -5.93 10.29 -12.51
CA VAL A 223 -5.04 9.32 -11.87
C VAL A 223 -3.81 9.05 -12.73
N ALA A 224 -3.98 8.76 -14.03
CA ALA A 224 -2.88 8.47 -14.94
C ALA A 224 -1.87 9.64 -15.06
N ARG A 225 -2.37 10.88 -14.98
CA ARG A 225 -1.55 12.10 -15.02
C ARG A 225 -0.95 12.52 -13.67
N SER A 226 -1.35 11.88 -12.57
CA SER A 226 -0.83 12.18 -11.23
C SER A 226 0.70 12.01 -11.15
N GLN A 227 1.35 12.72 -10.22
CA GLN A 227 2.78 12.54 -9.95
C GLN A 227 3.10 11.09 -9.58
N TYR A 228 2.26 10.46 -8.76
CA TYR A 228 2.39 9.07 -8.38
C TYR A 228 2.42 8.13 -9.59
N MET A 229 1.43 8.25 -10.50
CA MET A 229 1.39 7.39 -11.68
C MET A 229 2.55 7.66 -12.62
N ARG A 230 2.82 8.92 -12.97
CA ARG A 230 3.94 9.25 -13.87
C ARG A 230 5.30 8.74 -13.37
N HIS A 231 5.49 8.71 -12.05
CA HIS A 231 6.71 8.23 -11.44
C HIS A 231 6.75 6.70 -11.31
N PHE A 232 5.77 6.08 -10.65
CA PHE A 232 5.82 4.64 -10.34
C PHE A 232 5.24 3.76 -11.43
N TYR A 233 4.34 4.26 -12.27
CA TYR A 233 3.59 3.52 -13.29
C TYR A 233 3.41 4.39 -14.55
N PRO A 234 4.49 4.79 -15.24
CA PRO A 234 4.36 5.53 -16.50
C PRO A 234 3.60 4.65 -17.50
N VAL A 235 2.46 5.17 -17.95
CA VAL A 235 1.50 4.50 -18.85
C VAL A 235 1.03 5.48 -19.91
N ASP A 236 0.58 4.96 -21.04
CA ASP A 236 -0.27 5.73 -21.94
C ASP A 236 -1.65 5.93 -21.28
N VAL A 237 -2.20 7.14 -21.38
CA VAL A 237 -3.44 7.51 -20.69
C VAL A 237 -4.63 6.78 -21.29
N GLU A 238 -4.69 6.65 -22.62
CA GLU A 238 -5.79 5.98 -23.31
C GLU A 238 -5.77 4.48 -23.03
N GLU A 239 -4.60 3.85 -23.09
CA GLU A 239 -4.43 2.44 -22.71
C GLU A 239 -4.85 2.19 -21.25
N TYR A 240 -4.51 3.12 -20.33
CA TYR A 240 -4.88 3.01 -18.92
C TYR A 240 -6.39 3.07 -18.72
N VAL A 241 -7.07 4.01 -19.38
CA VAL A 241 -8.54 4.15 -19.32
C VAL A 241 -9.21 2.91 -19.92
N ASN A 242 -8.76 2.46 -21.09
CA ASN A 242 -9.33 1.31 -21.78
C ASN A 242 -9.16 0.01 -20.98
N ARG A 243 -8.03 -0.16 -20.29
CA ARG A 243 -7.82 -1.30 -19.38
C ARG A 243 -8.87 -1.35 -18.27
N TRP A 244 -9.23 -0.21 -17.68
CA TRP A 244 -10.22 -0.15 -16.60
C TRP A 244 -11.67 -0.25 -17.11
N ARG A 245 -11.95 0.19 -18.35
CA ARG A 245 -13.21 -0.10 -19.05
C ARG A 245 -13.39 -1.60 -19.28
N ALA A 246 -12.39 -2.27 -19.85
CA ALA A 246 -12.43 -3.71 -20.08
C ALA A 246 -12.58 -4.52 -18.78
N ALA A 247 -12.12 -3.97 -17.65
CA ALA A 247 -12.27 -4.58 -16.33
C ALA A 247 -13.66 -4.39 -15.69
N GLY A 248 -14.61 -3.71 -16.36
CA GLY A 248 -15.99 -3.54 -15.92
C GLY A 248 -16.18 -2.55 -14.76
N VAL A 249 -15.27 -1.59 -14.59
CA VAL A 249 -15.24 -0.64 -13.47
C VAL A 249 -15.29 0.82 -13.90
N CYS A 250 -15.34 1.08 -15.21
CA CYS A 250 -15.40 2.42 -15.76
C CYS A 250 -16.68 2.56 -16.57
N GLU A 251 -17.36 3.70 -16.43
CA GLU A 251 -18.54 4.02 -17.22
C GLU A 251 -18.17 4.17 -18.70
N SER A 252 -19.05 3.69 -19.58
CA SER A 252 -18.97 4.02 -21.00
C SER A 252 -19.24 5.51 -21.19
N PRO A 253 -18.53 6.22 -22.08
CA PRO A 253 -18.96 7.55 -22.47
C PRO A 253 -20.35 7.46 -23.08
N GLU A 254 -21.26 8.32 -22.62
CA GLU A 254 -22.56 8.56 -23.27
C GLU A 254 -22.38 9.11 -24.69
#